data_AF-A0A9D2AA02-F1
#
_entry.id   AF-A0A9D2AA02-F1
#
_cell.length_a   1.000
_cell.length_b   1.000
_cell.length_c   1.000
_cell.angle_alpha   90.00
_cell.angle_beta   90.00
_cell.angle_gamma   90.00
#
_symmetry.space_group_name_H-M   'P 1'
#
loop_
_entity.id
_entity.type
_entity.pdbx_description
1 polymer ?
#
loop_
_entity_poly.entity_id
_entity_poly.type
_entity_poly.pdbx_seq_one_letter_code
_entity_poly.pdbx_strand_id
1 'polypeptide(L)' 'MSIFTTIKQLANKKDISIYKIEHDLNLANGSISKWNKSDPTATTLQKVASYLGVTTDFILNQSKITK' A
#
# COMPACT_ATOMS: atom_id res chain seq x y z
N MET A 1 1.62 -11.06 7.72
CA MET A 1 1.72 -10.44 6.37
C MET A 1 2.28 -9.04 6.55
N SER A 2 2.87 -8.40 5.52
CA SER A 2 3.28 -6.99 5.62
C SER A 2 2.33 -6.07 4.86
N ILE A 3 2.36 -4.78 5.21
CA ILE A 3 1.59 -3.71 4.55
C ILE A 3 1.80 -3.76 3.03
N PHE A 4 3.06 -3.96 2.60
CA PHE A 4 3.40 -4.10 1.19
C PHE A 4 2.65 -5.26 0.51
N THR A 5 2.62 -6.44 1.14
CA THR A 5 1.94 -7.62 0.58
C THR A 5 0.44 -7.35 0.39
N THR A 6 -0.22 -6.73 1.36
CA THR A 6 -1.64 -6.38 1.27
C THR A 6 -1.90 -5.38 0.14
N ILE A 7 -1.09 -4.32 0.05
CA ILE A 7 -1.19 -3.33 -1.03
C ILE A 7 -0.97 -4.00 -2.39
N LYS A 8 0.03 -4.88 -2.51
CA LYS A 8 0.32 -5.62 -3.74
C LYS A 8 -0.84 -6.53 -4.15
N GLN A 9 -1.49 -7.20 -3.20
CA GLN A 9 -2.67 -8.01 -3.47
C GLN A 9 -3.86 -7.15 -3.95
N LEU A 10 -4.10 -6.01 -3.30
CA LEU A 10 -5.16 -5.08 -3.70
C LEU A 10 -4.91 -4.46 -5.07
N ALA A 11 -3.66 -4.08 -5.35
CA ALA A 11 -3.23 -3.55 -6.63
C ALA A 11 -3.42 -4.60 -7.75
N ASN A 12 -2.97 -5.85 -7.51
CA ASN A 12 -3.17 -6.95 -8.45
C ASN A 12 -4.66 -7.24 -8.70
N LYS A 13 -5.53 -7.17 -7.69
CA LYS A 13 -6.98 -7.33 -7.87
C LYS A 13 -7.59 -6.27 -8.79
N LYS A 14 -6.94 -5.12 -8.94
CA LYS A 14 -7.37 -4.01 -9.80
C LYS A 14 -6.59 -3.95 -11.12
N ASP A 15 -5.73 -4.93 -11.39
CA ASP A 15 -4.81 -4.93 -12.53
C ASP A 15 -3.86 -3.72 -12.55
N ILE A 16 -3.52 -3.21 -11.37
CA ILE A 16 -2.63 -2.05 -11.20
C ILE A 16 -1.28 -2.53 -10.67
N SER A 17 -0.20 -2.08 -11.31
CA SER A 17 1.16 -2.31 -10.82
C SER A 17 1.51 -1.32 -9.71
N ILE A 18 2.30 -1.76 -8.71
CA ILE A 18 2.82 -0.89 -7.64
C ILE A 18 3.53 0.34 -8.21
N TYR A 19 4.33 0.16 -9.26
CA TYR A 19 4.99 1.25 -9.98
C TYR A 19 4.01 2.32 -10.47
N LYS A 20 2.84 1.91 -10.97
CA LYS A 20 1.81 2.83 -11.46
C LYS A 20 1.20 3.63 -10.31
N ILE A 21 0.97 3.00 -9.15
CA ILE A 21 0.51 3.69 -7.94
C ILE A 21 1.55 4.70 -7.47
N GLU A 22 2.82 4.32 -7.44
CA GLU A 22 3.91 5.20 -7.03
C GLU A 22 4.02 6.40 -7.98
N HIS A 23 3.96 6.16 -9.28
CA HIS A 23 3.98 7.21 -10.29
C HIS A 23 2.77 8.16 -10.18
N ASP A 24 1.56 7.62 -10.10
CA ASP A 24 0.31 8.40 -10.06
C ASP A 24 0.18 9.19 -8.74
N LEU A 25 0.80 8.72 -7.66
CA LEU A 25 0.87 9.41 -6.37
C LEU A 25 2.12 10.28 -6.17
N ASN A 26 2.97 10.40 -7.19
CA ASN A 26 4.22 11.15 -7.15
C ASN A 26 5.16 10.70 -6.00
N LEU A 27 5.17 9.39 -5.74
CA LEU A 27 6.06 8.74 -4.78
C LEU A 27 7.35 8.31 -5.46
N ALA A 28 8.45 8.31 -4.71
CA ALA A 28 9.71 7.78 -5.21
C ALA A 28 9.57 6.29 -5.53
N ASN A 29 10.20 5.85 -6.63
CA ASN A 29 10.15 4.47 -7.09
C ASN A 29 10.65 3.52 -5.99
N GLY A 30 9.85 2.51 -5.65
CA GLY A 30 10.13 1.58 -4.55
C GLY A 30 9.91 2.18 -3.14
N SER A 31 9.11 3.23 -3.00
CA SER A 31 8.67 3.71 -1.67
C SER A 31 7.75 2.70 -1.00
N ILE A 32 6.78 2.14 -1.74
CA ILE A 32 5.78 1.20 -1.20
C ILE A 32 6.44 -0.13 -0.83
N SER A 33 7.46 -0.56 -1.60
CA SER A 33 8.23 -1.78 -1.28
C SER A 33 9.08 -1.63 -0.02
N LYS A 34 9.50 -0.41 0.34
CA LYS A 34 10.17 -0.13 1.62
C LYS A 34 9.23 -0.21 2.82
N TRP A 35 7.91 -0.19 2.62
CA TRP A 35 6.94 -0.29 3.72
C TRP A 35 6.92 -1.64 4.44
N ASN A 36 7.66 -2.62 3.91
CA ASN A 36 7.95 -3.87 4.60
C ASN A 36 9.02 -3.71 5.70
N LYS A 37 9.88 -2.69 5.62
CA LYS A 37 11.00 -2.45 6.54
C LYS A 37 10.87 -1.13 7.33
N SER A 38 10.14 -0.15 6.80
CA SER A 38 9.94 1.16 7.40
C SER A 38 8.46 1.49 7.39
N ASP A 39 7.91 1.96 8.50
CA ASP A 39 6.48 2.29 8.53
C ASP A 39 6.16 3.45 7.57
N PRO A 40 5.05 3.36 6.81
CA PRO A 40 4.58 4.47 6.01
C PRO A 40 4.10 5.62 6.91
N THR A 41 4.15 6.83 6.38
CA THR A 41 3.45 7.96 7.01
C THR A 41 1.95 7.82 6.80
N ALA A 42 1.15 8.26 7.78
CA ALA A 42 -0.31 8.22 7.69
C ALA A 42 -0.83 8.87 6.40
N THR A 43 -0.23 9.98 5.98
CA THR A 43 -0.58 10.70 4.75
C THR A 43 -0.33 9.87 3.48
N THR A 44 0.82 9.20 3.38
CA THR A 44 1.14 8.40 2.18
C THR A 44 0.32 7.11 2.14
N LEU A 45 0.12 6.48 3.29
CA LEU A 45 -0.77 5.32 3.42
C LEU A 45 -2.20 5.69 3.02
N GLN A 46 -2.69 6.85 3.45
CA GLN A 46 -4.04 7.32 3.10
C GLN A 46 -4.19 7.59 1.60
N LYS A 47 -3.20 8.22 0.97
CA LYS A 47 -3.20 8.40 -0.49
C LYS A 47 -3.29 7.07 -1.24
N VAL A 48 -2.48 6.09 -0.86
CA VAL A 48 -2.49 4.74 -1.47
C VAL A 48 -3.82 4.04 -1.22
N ALA A 49 -4.36 4.13 0.00
CA ALA A 49 -5.65 3.55 0.34
C ALA A 49 -6.79 4.16 -0.49
N SER A 50 -6.86 5.49 -0.56
CA SER A 50 -7.83 6.22 -1.39
C SER A 50 -7.69 5.86 -2.88
N TYR A 51 -6.47 5.76 -3.39
CA TYR A 51 -6.21 5.35 -4.78
C TYR A 51 -6.71 3.93 -5.06
N LEU A 52 -6.50 3.02 -4.12
CA LEU A 52 -6.99 1.64 -4.21
C LEU A 52 -8.49 1.51 -3.87
N GLY A 53 -9.16 2.58 -3.44
CA GLY A 53 -10.56 2.57 -3.02
C GLY A 53 -10.80 1.73 -1.76
N VAL A 54 -9.81 1.67 -0.87
CA VAL A 54 -9.91 0.99 0.44
C VAL A 54 -9.60 1.98 1.56
N THR A 55 -9.89 1.60 2.80
CA THR A 55 -9.48 2.37 3.98
C THR A 55 -8.07 2.01 4.43
N THR A 56 -7.35 2.96 5.02
CA THR A 56 -6.05 2.71 5.67
C THR A 56 -6.16 1.64 6.75
N ASP A 57 -7.26 1.65 7.51
CA ASP A 57 -7.54 0.66 8.55
C ASP A 57 -7.60 -0.76 7.99
N PHE A 58 -8.29 -0.97 6.86
CA PHE A 58 -8.32 -2.27 6.18
C PHE A 58 -6.91 -2.81 5.87
N ILE A 59 -6.02 -1.95 5.37
CA ILE A 59 -4.64 -2.34 5.04
C ILE A 59 -3.88 -2.71 6.31
N LEU A 60 -4.00 -1.89 7.37
CA LEU A 60 -3.34 -2.12 8.65
C LEU A 60 -3.87 -3.37 9.34
N ASN A 61 -5.18 -3.60 9.31
CA ASN A 61 -5.83 -4.74 9.92
C ASN A 61 -5.40 -6.04 9.22
N GLN A 62 -5.41 -6.07 7.88
CA GLN A 62 -4.88 -7.21 7.10
C GLN A 62 -3.41 -7.50 7.40
N SER A 63 -2.59 -6.47 7.66
CA SER A 63 -1.19 -6.68 8.06
C SER A 63 -1.05 -7.29 9.46
N LYS A 64 -1.96 -6.97 10.40
CA LYS A 64 -1.93 -7.43 11.79
C LYS A 64 -2.59 -8.80 12.02
N ILE A 65 -3.59 -9.17 11.21
CA ILE A 65 -4.43 -10.36 11.42
C ILE A 65 -3.69 -11.70 11.26
N THR A 66 -2.46 -11.73 10.71
CA THR A 66 -1.64 -12.95 10.71
C THR A 66 -0.72 -12.97 11.94
N LYS A 67 -1.28 -13.29 13.11
CA LYS A 67 -0.52 -13.74 14.27
C LYS A 67 -1.19 -14.97 14.88
#